data_AF-A0A2R7Y7D0-F1
#
_entry.id   AF-A0A2R7Y7D0-F1
#
_cell.length_a   1.000
_cell.length_b   1.000
_cell.length_c   1.000
_cell.angle_alpha   90.00
_cell.angle_beta   90.00
_cell.angle_gamma   90.00
#
_symmetry.space_group_name_H-M   'P 1'
#
loop_
_entity.id
_entity.type
_entity.pdbx_description
1 polymer ?
#
loop_
_entity_poly.entity_id
_entity_poly.type
_entity_poly.pdbx_seq_one_letter_code
_entity_poly.pdbx_strand_id
1 'polypeptide(L)'
;MKGREVMVMYMREVLPEVKKVLTNELKLPKCDVKEEVDCVSLDFLLGDVALRIVIRERRLNHGYIAKVLPISDYAYLLQSCRESEYIPYGLYIISESLEDLIRKLKDKTPRILNYLRR
;
A
#
# COMPACT_ATOMS: atom_id res chain seq x y z
N MET A 1 -2.14 4.99 -27.08
CA MET A 1 -2.93 4.08 -26.20
C MET A 1 -2.13 2.91 -25.61
N LYS A 2 -0.90 2.60 -26.07
CA LYS A 2 -0.08 1.48 -25.56
C LYS A 2 0.47 1.58 -24.12
N GLY A 3 0.61 2.78 -23.55
CA GLY A 3 1.13 2.92 -22.18
C GLY A 3 0.13 2.54 -21.07
N ARG A 4 -1.17 2.48 -21.37
CA ARG A 4 -2.23 2.25 -20.37
C ARG A 4 -2.40 0.77 -20.00
N GLU A 5 -2.33 -0.12 -20.98
CA GLU A 5 -2.44 -1.58 -20.74
C GLU A 5 -1.21 -2.11 -19.98
N VAL A 6 -0.04 -1.53 -20.24
CA VAL A 6 1.22 -1.94 -19.61
C VAL A 6 1.21 -1.65 -18.10
N MET A 7 0.78 -0.46 -17.66
CA MET A 7 0.68 -0.11 -16.22
C MET A 7 -0.30 -1.00 -15.44
N VAL A 8 -1.46 -1.30 -16.02
CA VAL A 8 -2.48 -2.17 -15.39
C VAL A 8 -1.98 -3.61 -15.29
N MET A 9 -1.15 -4.07 -16.23
CA MET A 9 -0.52 -5.39 -16.16
C MET A 9 0.53 -5.50 -15.05
N TYR A 10 1.38 -4.47 -14.84
CA TYR A 10 2.42 -4.52 -13.81
C TYR A 10 1.87 -4.51 -12.38
N MET A 11 0.81 -3.74 -12.11
CA MET A 11 0.17 -3.75 -10.78
C MET A 11 -0.44 -5.11 -10.41
N ARG A 12 -0.88 -5.90 -11.41
CA ARG A 12 -1.40 -7.26 -11.20
C ARG A 12 -0.34 -8.25 -10.71
N GLU A 13 0.93 -8.03 -10.99
CA GLU A 13 2.03 -8.89 -10.49
C GLU A 13 2.51 -8.44 -9.10
N VAL A 14 2.49 -7.14 -8.84
CA VAL A 14 2.90 -6.55 -7.55
C VAL A 14 1.91 -6.90 -6.44
N LEU A 15 0.61 -6.82 -6.74
CA LEU A 15 -0.45 -6.90 -5.74
C LEU A 15 -0.54 -8.26 -5.03
N PRO A 16 -0.45 -9.41 -5.72
CA PRO A 16 -0.43 -10.71 -5.07
C PRO A 16 0.77 -10.89 -4.12
N GLU A 17 1.97 -10.49 -4.56
CA GLU A 17 3.20 -10.65 -3.76
C GLU A 17 3.20 -9.75 -2.53
N VAL A 18 2.83 -8.47 -2.69
CA VAL A 18 2.72 -7.56 -1.55
C VAL A 18 1.62 -8.01 -0.60
N LYS A 19 0.44 -8.39 -1.11
CA LYS A 19 -0.67 -8.90 -0.30
C LYS A 19 -0.24 -10.12 0.50
N LYS A 20 0.42 -11.10 -0.14
CA LYS A 20 0.93 -12.33 0.50
C LYS A 20 1.87 -12.01 1.66
N VAL A 21 2.82 -11.10 1.48
CA VAL A 21 3.74 -10.69 2.54
C VAL A 21 2.97 -10.07 3.72
N LEU A 22 2.04 -9.17 3.42
CA LEU A 22 1.27 -8.45 4.43
C LEU A 22 0.31 -9.37 5.21
N THR A 23 -0.43 -10.26 4.53
CA THR A 23 -1.40 -11.14 5.17
C THR A 23 -0.76 -12.36 5.81
N ASN A 24 0.25 -12.96 5.17
CA ASN A 24 0.77 -14.26 5.62
C ASN A 24 1.98 -14.11 6.53
N GLU A 25 2.90 -13.21 6.19
CA GLU A 25 4.13 -13.05 6.97
C GLU A 25 3.95 -12.04 8.11
N LEU A 26 3.34 -10.89 7.83
CA LEU A 26 3.05 -9.88 8.87
C LEU A 26 1.74 -10.15 9.62
N LYS A 27 1.00 -11.20 9.24
CA LYS A 27 -0.26 -11.63 9.88
C LYS A 27 -1.29 -10.50 10.00
N LEU A 28 -1.33 -9.60 9.02
CA LEU A 28 -2.39 -8.61 8.94
C LEU A 28 -3.73 -9.30 8.62
N PRO A 29 -4.85 -8.80 9.17
CA PRO A 29 -6.16 -9.43 9.04
C PRO A 29 -6.72 -9.27 7.62
N LYS A 30 -8.04 -9.47 7.45
CA LYS A 30 -8.71 -9.36 6.16
C LYS A 30 -8.26 -8.09 5.42
N CYS A 31 -7.78 -8.31 4.21
CA CYS A 31 -7.27 -7.28 3.31
C CYS A 31 -8.33 -6.99 2.25
N ASP A 32 -8.88 -5.78 2.30
CA ASP A 32 -9.64 -5.24 1.18
C ASP A 32 -8.66 -4.55 0.22
N VAL A 33 -8.97 -4.60 -1.07
CA VAL A 33 -8.10 -4.07 -2.12
C VAL A 33 -8.93 -3.10 -2.94
N LYS A 34 -8.40 -1.90 -3.17
CA LYS A 34 -8.98 -0.92 -4.10
C LYS A 34 -7.96 -0.61 -5.18
N GLU A 35 -8.35 -0.81 -6.43
CA GLU A 35 -7.50 -0.56 -7.61
C GLU A 35 -8.02 0.67 -8.36
N GLU A 36 -7.13 1.62 -8.60
CA GLU A 36 -7.35 2.81 -9.44
C GLU A 36 -6.33 2.84 -10.58
N VAL A 37 -6.56 3.72 -11.55
CA VAL A 37 -5.80 3.74 -12.83
C VAL A 37 -4.28 3.84 -12.64
N ASP A 38 -3.80 4.51 -11.60
CA ASP A 38 -2.38 4.72 -11.34
C ASP A 38 -1.94 4.39 -9.90
N CYS A 39 -2.80 3.73 -9.13
CA CYS A 39 -2.46 3.33 -7.78
C CYS A 39 -3.35 2.19 -7.25
N VAL A 40 -2.84 1.50 -6.26
CA VAL A 40 -3.54 0.45 -5.52
C VAL A 40 -3.51 0.80 -4.04
N SER A 41 -4.59 0.58 -3.31
CA SER A 41 -4.56 0.56 -1.85
C SER A 41 -4.90 -0.83 -1.30
N LEU A 42 -4.05 -1.33 -0.40
CA LEU A 42 -4.31 -2.50 0.44
C LEU A 42 -4.67 -2.04 1.84
N ASP A 43 -5.74 -2.60 2.35
CA ASP A 43 -6.57 -1.93 3.31
C ASP A 43 -6.93 -2.97 4.41
N PHE A 44 -6.49 -2.71 5.65
CA PHE A 44 -6.53 -3.69 6.75
C PHE A 44 -7.17 -3.09 8.00
N LEU A 45 -8.30 -3.65 8.45
CA LEU A 45 -8.98 -3.20 9.67
C LEU A 45 -8.35 -3.80 10.93
N LEU A 46 -7.90 -2.97 11.86
CA LEU A 46 -7.19 -3.32 13.10
C LEU A 46 -7.97 -2.84 14.34
N GLY A 47 -9.26 -3.18 14.41
CA GLY A 47 -10.18 -2.60 15.41
C GLY A 47 -10.71 -1.26 14.92
N ASP A 48 -10.62 -0.21 15.75
CA ASP A 48 -11.13 1.14 15.43
C ASP A 48 -10.20 1.94 14.48
N VAL A 49 -9.04 1.37 14.17
CA VAL A 49 -8.06 1.95 13.24
C VAL A 49 -7.91 1.01 12.05
N ALA A 50 -7.79 1.57 10.86
CA ALA A 50 -7.37 0.86 9.67
C ALA A 50 -5.93 1.22 9.28
N LEU A 51 -5.18 0.24 8.80
CA LEU A 51 -3.91 0.45 8.13
C LEU A 51 -4.17 0.43 6.62
N ARG A 52 -3.86 1.52 5.95
CA ARG A 52 -3.88 1.63 4.49
C ARG A 52 -2.45 1.65 3.95
N ILE A 53 -2.21 0.87 2.91
CA ILE A 53 -0.96 0.84 2.16
C ILE A 53 -1.27 1.20 0.73
N VAL A 54 -0.98 2.44 0.35
CA VAL A 54 -1.10 2.93 -1.03
C VAL A 54 0.18 2.56 -1.77
N ILE A 55 0.09 2.04 -2.98
CA ILE A 55 1.22 1.67 -3.83
C ILE A 55 1.00 2.26 -5.22
N ARG A 56 2.04 2.88 -5.77
CA ARG A 56 2.08 3.34 -7.15
C ARG A 56 3.41 3.00 -7.81
N GLU A 57 3.35 2.86 -9.11
CA GLU A 57 4.55 2.77 -9.94
C GLU A 57 5.12 4.19 -10.18
N ARG A 58 6.44 4.31 -10.16
CA ARG A 58 7.13 5.57 -10.44
C ARG A 58 7.18 5.79 -11.95
N ARG A 59 6.60 6.91 -12.41
CA ARG A 59 6.54 7.23 -13.86
C ARG A 59 7.89 7.61 -14.49
N LEU A 60 8.82 8.16 -13.70
CA LEU A 60 10.08 8.74 -14.22
C LEU A 60 11.32 7.89 -13.96
N ASN A 61 11.25 6.91 -13.06
CA ASN A 61 12.34 5.99 -12.74
C ASN A 61 11.67 4.65 -12.41
N HIS A 62 12.12 3.54 -12.97
CA HIS A 62 11.58 2.22 -12.64
C HIS A 62 11.52 2.02 -11.11
N GLY A 63 10.43 1.43 -10.60
CA GLY A 63 10.23 1.16 -9.17
C GLY A 63 8.89 1.64 -8.62
N TYR A 64 8.77 1.67 -7.30
CA TYR A 64 7.50 1.90 -6.62
C TYR A 64 7.59 2.97 -5.54
N ILE A 65 6.46 3.64 -5.29
CA ILE A 65 6.25 4.42 -4.09
C ILE A 65 5.11 3.75 -3.34
N ALA A 66 5.36 3.35 -2.11
CA ALA A 66 4.33 2.97 -1.18
C ALA A 66 4.22 4.00 -0.06
N LYS A 67 3.01 4.15 0.47
CA LYS A 67 2.71 5.00 1.61
C LYS A 67 1.88 4.19 2.58
N VAL A 68 2.39 4.05 3.80
CA VAL A 68 1.74 3.31 4.88
C VAL A 68 1.13 4.30 5.86
N LEU A 69 -0.19 4.29 5.98
CA LEU A 69 -0.96 5.28 6.72
C LEU A 69 -1.92 4.60 7.69
N PRO A 70 -1.90 4.97 8.97
CA PRO A 70 -3.04 4.72 9.84
C PRO A 70 -4.16 5.70 9.52
N ILE A 71 -5.37 5.21 9.40
CA ILE A 71 -6.58 6.02 9.18
C ILE A 71 -7.69 5.51 10.09
N SER A 72 -8.61 6.38 10.49
CA SER A 72 -9.82 5.91 11.20
C SER A 72 -10.66 5.03 10.28
N ASP A 73 -11.42 4.11 10.89
CA ASP A 73 -12.39 3.25 10.22
C ASP A 73 -13.35 4.01 9.28
N TYR A 74 -13.76 5.22 9.66
CA TYR A 74 -14.67 6.05 8.89
C TYR A 74 -14.00 6.70 7.67
N ALA A 75 -12.76 7.15 7.81
CA ALA A 75 -11.99 7.75 6.71
C ALA A 75 -11.58 6.70 5.67
N TYR A 76 -11.36 5.46 6.10
CA TYR A 76 -11.04 4.32 5.24
C TYR A 76 -12.11 4.03 4.18
N LEU A 77 -13.38 4.15 4.53
CA LEU A 77 -14.47 3.85 3.59
C LEU A 77 -14.60 4.90 2.50
N LEU A 78 -14.32 6.17 2.82
CA LEU A 78 -14.62 7.31 1.96
C LEU A 78 -13.46 7.71 1.05
N GLN A 79 -12.22 7.48 1.48
CA GLN A 79 -11.06 7.98 0.73
C GLN A 79 -10.64 7.03 -0.40
N SER A 80 -10.41 7.61 -1.56
CA SER A 80 -9.78 6.95 -2.70
C SER A 80 -8.29 6.70 -2.45
N CYS A 81 -7.69 5.82 -3.22
CA CYS A 81 -6.25 5.58 -3.23
C CYS A 81 -5.49 6.86 -3.61
N ARG A 82 -6.02 7.65 -4.55
CA ARG A 82 -5.42 8.93 -4.97
C ARG A 82 -5.51 10.00 -3.89
N GLU A 83 -6.63 10.12 -3.19
CA GLU A 83 -6.79 11.07 -2.07
C GLU A 83 -5.85 10.72 -0.91
N SER A 84 -5.70 9.43 -0.65
CA SER A 84 -4.83 8.90 0.41
C SER A 84 -3.35 9.24 0.21
N GLU A 85 -2.93 9.48 -1.03
CA GLU A 85 -1.58 9.96 -1.35
C GLU A 85 -1.32 11.36 -0.78
N TYR A 86 -2.30 12.27 -0.90
CA TYR A 86 -2.17 13.69 -0.54
C TYR A 86 -2.26 13.96 0.96
N ILE A 87 -2.57 12.95 1.76
CA ILE A 87 -2.56 13.06 3.22
C ILE A 87 -1.12 13.44 3.68
N PRO A 88 -0.92 14.47 4.50
CA PRO A 88 0.44 14.96 4.79
C PRO A 88 1.25 14.03 5.73
N TYR A 89 0.59 13.04 6.35
CA TYR A 89 1.21 12.09 7.27
C TYR A 89 1.20 10.66 6.70
N GLY A 90 1.97 9.80 7.37
CA GLY A 90 2.21 8.41 6.97
C GLY A 90 3.68 8.18 6.61
N LEU A 91 4.04 6.91 6.49
CA LEU A 91 5.41 6.52 6.15
C LEU A 91 5.54 6.28 4.66
N TYR A 92 6.36 7.09 4.01
CA TYR A 92 6.71 6.90 2.61
C TYR A 92 7.85 5.88 2.45
N ILE A 93 7.68 4.99 1.49
CA ILE A 93 8.61 3.95 1.09
C ILE A 93 8.85 4.12 -0.39
N ILE A 94 10.06 4.52 -0.77
CA ILE A 94 10.49 4.58 -2.16
C ILE A 94 11.33 3.35 -2.43
N SER A 95 11.03 2.60 -3.48
CA SER A 95 11.77 1.41 -3.88
C SER A 95 12.11 1.43 -5.37
N GLU A 96 13.16 0.69 -5.71
CA GLU A 96 13.66 0.56 -7.08
C GLU A 96 13.14 -0.71 -7.77
N SER A 97 12.66 -1.68 -6.99
CA SER A 97 12.10 -2.95 -7.47
C SER A 97 10.98 -3.45 -6.56
N LEU A 98 10.32 -4.54 -6.97
CA LEU A 98 9.31 -5.23 -6.16
C LEU A 98 9.94 -5.90 -4.93
N GLU A 99 11.10 -6.54 -5.10
CA GLU A 99 11.83 -7.17 -3.99
C GLU A 99 12.25 -6.13 -2.94
N ASP A 100 12.75 -4.97 -3.38
CA ASP A 100 13.11 -3.88 -2.48
C ASP A 100 11.88 -3.27 -1.79
N LEU A 101 10.74 -3.16 -2.51
CA LEU A 101 9.47 -2.74 -1.92
C LEU A 101 9.06 -3.68 -0.78
N ILE A 102 9.03 -4.98 -1.05
CA ILE A 102 8.65 -6.03 -0.09
C ILE A 102 9.58 -5.99 1.12
N ARG A 103 10.91 -5.94 0.90
CA ARG A 103 11.90 -5.85 1.97
C ARG A 103 11.66 -4.63 2.87
N LYS A 104 11.41 -3.46 2.27
CA LYS A 104 11.15 -2.22 3.01
C LYS A 104 9.82 -2.27 3.76
N LEU A 105 8.77 -2.84 3.18
CA LEU A 105 7.48 -3.04 3.86
C LEU A 105 7.65 -3.96 5.08
N LYS A 106 8.39 -5.06 4.95
CA LYS A 106 8.66 -5.99 6.06
C LYS A 106 9.41 -5.33 7.22
N ASP A 107 10.38 -4.45 6.94
CA ASP A 107 11.14 -3.72 7.99
C ASP A 107 10.30 -2.60 8.63
N LYS A 108 9.53 -1.87 7.83
CA LYS A 108 8.92 -0.60 8.26
C LYS A 108 7.49 -0.74 8.79
N THR A 109 6.67 -1.60 8.18
CA THR A 109 5.25 -1.76 8.57
C THR A 109 5.09 -2.22 10.03
N PRO A 110 5.90 -3.16 10.57
CA PRO A 110 5.79 -3.55 11.99
C PRO A 110 5.98 -2.40 12.97
N ARG A 111 6.80 -1.40 12.64
CA ARG A 111 7.02 -0.22 13.49
C ARG A 111 5.75 0.61 13.63
N ILE A 112 5.00 0.76 12.53
CA ILE A 112 3.71 1.46 12.52
C ILE A 112 2.68 0.66 13.31
N LEU A 113 2.59 -0.66 13.08
CA LEU A 113 1.67 -1.53 13.83
C LEU A 113 1.91 -1.45 15.34
N ASN A 114 3.18 -1.44 15.77
CA ASN A 114 3.53 -1.29 17.17
C ASN A 114 3.17 0.08 17.74
N TYR A 115 3.19 1.13 16.93
CA TYR A 115 2.73 2.46 17.34
C TYR A 115 1.21 2.50 17.54
N LEU A 116 0.44 1.84 16.67
CA LEU A 116 -1.03 1.83 16.74
C LEU A 116 -1.61 0.97 17.87
N ARG A 117 -0.83 0.03 18.42
CA ARG A 117 -1.25 -0.86 19.51
C ARG A 117 -0.96 -0.29 20.91
N ARG A 118 -0.29 0.85 21.00
CA ARG A 118 0.03 1.54 22.26
C ARG A 118 -1.05 2.54 22.59
#